data_AF-A0A662TT47-F1
#
_entry.id   AF-A0A662TT47-F1
#
_cell.length_a   1.000
_cell.length_b   1.000
_cell.length_c   1.000
_cell.angle_alpha   90.00
_cell.angle_beta   90.00
_cell.angle_gamma   90.00
#
_symmetry.space_group_name_H-M   'P 1'
#
loop_
_entity.id
_entity.type
_entity.pdbx_description
1 polymer ?
#
loop_
_entity_poly.entity_id
_entity_poly.type
_entity_poly.pdbx_seq_one_letter_code
_entity_poly.pdbx_strand_id
1 'polypeptide(L)' 'MSERKVYYGFRVGEEDYEMIRRVARDRGMDLADLLRELIKKELARLSLLPKEEQKSLGMIE' A
#
# COMPACT_ATOMS: atom_id res chain seq x y z
N MET A 1 9.27 -9.85 -18.20
CA MET A 1 7.83 -9.93 -18.55
C MET A 1 7.17 -8.72 -17.92
N SER A 2 6.45 -7.88 -18.67
CA SER A 2 5.77 -6.71 -18.10
C SER A 2 4.64 -7.20 -17.19
N GLU A 3 4.69 -6.88 -15.90
CA GLU A 3 3.62 -7.21 -14.96
C GLU A 3 2.29 -6.62 -15.45
N ARG A 4 1.25 -7.46 -15.51
CA ARG A 4 -0.08 -7.03 -15.92
C ARG A 4 -0.67 -6.15 -14.81
N LYS A 5 -0.76 -4.84 -15.05
CA LYS A 5 -1.40 -3.92 -14.12
C LYS A 5 -2.93 -4.08 -14.17
N VAL A 6 -3.56 -4.18 -13.00
CA VAL A 6 -5.02 -4.19 -12.83
C VAL A 6 -5.43 -2.88 -12.16
N TYR A 7 -6.50 -2.25 -12.67
CA TYR A 7 -7.11 -1.09 -12.03
C TYR A 7 -8.28 -1.54 -11.14
N TYR A 8 -8.27 -1.11 -9.89
CA TYR A 8 -9.34 -1.35 -8.93
C TYR A 8 -9.71 -0.02 -8.26
N GLY A 9 -10.98 0.39 -8.38
CA GLY A 9 -11.51 1.60 -7.77
C GLY A 9 -12.56 1.26 -6.72
N PHE A 10 -12.59 2.03 -5.63
CA PHE A 10 -13.56 1.91 -4.54
C PHE A 10 -13.98 3.29 -4.06
N ARG A 11 -15.11 3.37 -3.35
CA ARG A 11 -15.60 4.61 -2.74
C ARG A 11 -15.10 4.71 -1.31
N VAL A 12 -14.76 5.91 -0.89
CA VAL A 12 -14.36 6.25 0.48
C VAL A 12 -15.14 7.46 0.96
N GLY A 13 -15.29 7.60 2.28
CA GLY A 13 -15.80 8.84 2.86
C GLY A 13 -14.88 10.01 2.56
N GLU A 14 -15.44 11.21 2.50
CA GLU A 14 -14.67 12.43 2.22
C GLU A 14 -13.66 12.72 3.32
N GLU A 15 -14.03 12.54 4.59
CA GLU A 15 -13.13 12.71 5.73
C GLU A 15 -11.95 11.73 5.69
N ASP A 16 -12.21 10.46 5.40
CA ASP A 16 -11.17 9.44 5.25
C ASP A 16 -10.22 9.79 4.10
N TYR A 17 -10.78 10.20 2.96
CA TYR A 17 -9.99 10.63 1.81
C TYR A 17 -9.03 11.78 2.17
N GLU A 18 -9.53 12.82 2.85
CA GLU A 18 -8.71 13.96 3.24
C GLU A 18 -7.63 13.57 4.26
N MET A 19 -7.94 12.69 5.21
CA MET A 19 -6.95 12.16 6.15
C MET A 19 -5.84 11.39 5.42
N ILE A 20 -6.20 10.46 4.53
CA ILE A 20 -5.21 9.64 3.79
C ILE A 20 -4.39 10.54 2.87
N ARG A 21 -5.02 11.51 2.19
CA ARG A 21 -4.35 12.47 1.32
C ARG A 21 -3.35 13.33 2.08
N ARG A 22 -3.69 13.76 3.30
CA ARG A 22 -2.75 14.49 4.16
C ARG A 22 -1.54 13.64 4.52
N VAL A 23 -1.75 12.38 4.91
CA VAL A 23 -0.65 11.45 5.22
C VAL A 23 0.27 11.25 4.01
N ALA A 24 -0.29 11.09 2.81
CA ALA A 24 0.49 10.95 1.58
C ALA A 24 1.37 12.18 1.33
N ARG A 25 0.78 13.39 1.47
CA ARG A 25 1.49 14.67 1.32
C ARG A 25 2.61 14.83 2.33
N ASP A 26 2.34 14.55 3.60
CA ASP A 26 3.32 14.70 4.69
C ASP A 26 4.52 13.75 4.51
N ARG A 27 4.33 12.63 3.78
CA ARG A 27 5.39 11.68 3.40
C ARG A 27 6.05 11.98 2.05
N GLY A 28 5.60 13.00 1.32
CA GLY A 28 6.09 13.30 -0.03
C GLY A 28 5.73 12.22 -1.06
N MET A 29 4.63 11.49 -0.86
CA MET A 29 4.18 10.39 -1.71
C MET A 29 2.89 10.74 -2.45
N ASP A 30 2.66 10.09 -3.61
CA ASP A 30 1.32 10.07 -4.21
C ASP A 30 0.36 9.19 -3.38
N LEU A 31 -0.93 9.51 -3.44
CA LEU A 31 -1.97 8.77 -2.73
C LEU A 31 -1.96 7.28 -3.10
N ALA A 32 -1.80 6.96 -4.38
CA ALA A 32 -1.81 5.57 -4.83
C ALA A 32 -0.57 4.82 -4.35
N ASP A 33 0.59 5.49 -4.25
CA ASP A 33 1.81 4.87 -3.72
C ASP A 33 1.69 4.57 -2.23
N LEU A 34 1.13 5.50 -1.45
CA LEU A 34 0.81 5.26 -0.04
C LEU A 34 -0.12 4.05 0.11
N LEU A 35 -1.22 4.00 -0.66
CA LEU A 35 -2.18 2.90 -0.57
C LEU A 35 -1.54 1.57 -0.99
N ARG A 36 -0.71 1.53 -2.03
CA ARG A 36 0.04 0.32 -2.43
C ARG A 36 0.95 -0.15 -1.30
N GLU A 37 1.67 0.76 -0.65
CA GLU A 37 2.55 0.42 0.48
C GLU A 37 1.75 -0.15 1.66
N LEU A 38 0.64 0.50 2.04
CA LEU A 38 -0.22 0.05 3.13
C LEU A 38 -0.82 -1.33 2.84
N ILE A 39 -1.31 -1.56 1.63
CA ILE A 39 -1.82 -2.86 1.21
C ILE A 39 -0.72 -3.93 1.27
N LYS A 40 0.48 -3.65 0.73
CA LYS A 40 1.60 -4.59 0.79
C LYS A 40 2.00 -4.92 2.23
N LYS A 41 2.05 -3.91 3.11
CA LYS A 41 2.33 -4.10 4.54
C LYS A 41 1.28 -4.98 5.21
N GLU A 42 0.00 -4.77 4.92
CA GLU A 42 -1.07 -5.60 5.48
C GLU A 42 -1.01 -7.04 4.96
N LEU A 43 -0.75 -7.24 3.66
CA LEU A 43 -0.56 -8.59 3.09
C LEU A 43 0.66 -9.29 3.70
N ALA A 44 1.76 -8.57 3.91
CA ALA A 44 2.94 -9.10 4.59
C ALA A 44 2.63 -9.50 6.04
N ARG A 45 1.91 -8.65 6.78
CA ARG A 45 1.45 -8.92 8.15
C ARG A 45 0.59 -10.18 8.22
N LEU A 46 -0.23 -10.41 7.21
CA LEU A 46 -1.05 -11.61 7.06
C LEU A 46 -0.29 -12.82 6.49
N SER A 47 1.02 -12.71 6.29
CA SER A 47 1.89 -13.76 5.71
C SER A 47 1.48 -14.21 4.30
N LEU A 48 0.80 -13.34 3.54
CA LEU A 48 0.29 -13.61 2.19
C LEU A 48 1.30 -13.26 1.09
N LEU A 49 2.43 -12.63 1.43
CA LEU A 49 3.53 -12.39 0.49
C LEU A 49 4.59 -13.51 0.58
N PRO A 50 5.34 -13.79 -0.48
CA PRO A 50 6.50 -14.68 -0.41
C PRO A 50 7.50 -14.20 0.66
N LYS A 51 8.21 -15.14 1.31
CA LYS A 51 9.15 -14.82 2.40
C LYS A 51 10.20 -13.77 2.01
N GLU A 52 10.67 -13.80 0.77
CA GLU A 52 11.64 -12.82 0.24
C GLU A 52 11.08 -11.39 0.21
N GLU A 53 9.80 -11.23 -0.14
CA GLU A 53 9.15 -9.92 -0.18
C GLU A 53 8.80 -9.44 1.23
N GLN A 54 8.43 -10.34 2.16
CA GLN A 54 8.24 -10.00 3.57
C GLN A 54 9.53 -9.50 4.24
N LYS A 55 10.67 -10.14 3.94
CA LYS A 55 12.00 -9.71 4.41
C LYS A 55 12.38 -8.34 3.86
N SER A 56 12.10 -8.10 2.58
CA SER A 56 12.32 -6.80 1.92
C SER A 56 11.47 -5.67 2.52
N LEU A 57 10.32 -6.02 3.10
CA LEU A 57 9.42 -5.10 3.82
C LEU A 57 9.74 -4.99 5.32
N GLY A 58 10.79 -5.65 5.81
CA GLY A 58 11.23 -5.61 7.21
C GLY A 58 10.29 -6.31 8.19
N MET A 59 9.47 -7.26 7.72
CA MET A 59 8.46 -7.94 8.55
C MET A 59 8.99 -9.21 9.24
N ILE A 60 10.05 -9.81 8.69
CA ILE A 60 10.72 -11.01 9.22
C ILE A 60 12.24 -10.89 9.03
N GLU A 61 13.02 -11.47 9.94
CA GLU A 61 14.50 -11.55 9.87
C GLU A 61 15.00 -12.61 8.87
#